data_AF-A0AAU2A185-F1
#
_entry.id   AF-A0AAU2A185-F1
#
_cell.length_a   1.000
_cell.length_b   1.000
_cell.length_c   1.000
_cell.angle_alpha   90.00
_cell.angle_beta   90.00
_cell.angle_gamma   90.00
#
_symmetry.space_group_name_H-M   'P 1'
#
loop_
_entity.id
_entity.type
_entity.pdbx_description
1 polymer ?
#
loop_
_entity_poly.entity_id
_entity_poly.type
_entity_poly.pdbx_seq_one_letter_code
_entity_poly.pdbx_strand_id
1 'polypeptide(L)'
;MAEQSKSTTAPREPALRPKGMKAPGLDAVRNARVFADGNNLVVRNRRGRERRYPVGDGGIRQAVFFPPADIWETTTKWPTARWGVVVFQDAEGRYVLRVPLAQWLPEAASTGTADLSPQDCLSRTGIKQLSDRLGIPLSESAKPWGREVIGSPGGGRYESASEADLPVWNGWARGIGMFGWLIALVVSFTLEGTGSWGLVVAAGALFLLPASDVVVRALAWWRKRGDTRLADAVVITPSPEPGAGATRRFLETAAVRVLPGDVVLTNTLGEERWYARRGAHGIARLVRLTHPKTGAHLGVELRDGAGQARALLPWRYWFAGPDGERRWSELVAALELPVSEEKFKPAGNVGRRTGTPELWYRAHELAGDARKMAPIDSKAARRATSWNESVIGGGEVIVLPMFSALLLVGLFSDRAPGQAAGVLSALTIVAVWGPAVAHQLASRLTQDRPCVSETS
;
A
#
# COMPACT_ATOMS: atom_id res chain seq x y z
N MET A 1 34.45 18.18 -2.51
CA MET A 1 33.86 18.87 -3.68
C MET A 1 32.37 18.55 -3.72
N ALA A 2 31.58 19.63 -3.65
CA ALA A 2 30.12 19.72 -3.82
C ALA A 2 29.24 18.86 -2.88
N GLU A 3 28.94 19.44 -1.71
CA GLU A 3 27.69 19.20 -0.99
C GLU A 3 26.50 19.41 -1.94
N GLN A 4 25.87 18.31 -2.35
CA GLN A 4 24.49 18.36 -2.81
C GLN A 4 23.63 18.66 -1.59
N SER A 5 23.38 19.95 -1.37
CA SER A 5 22.20 20.45 -0.67
C SER A 5 20.98 19.72 -1.23
N LYS A 6 20.56 18.65 -0.53
CA LYS A 6 19.27 18.03 -0.73
C LYS A 6 18.25 19.05 -0.22
N SER A 7 17.84 19.92 -1.12
CA SER A 7 16.64 20.71 -0.97
C SER A 7 15.47 19.76 -0.69
N THR A 8 15.15 19.59 0.59
CA THR A 8 13.96 18.90 1.10
C THR A 8 12.73 19.78 0.87
N THR A 9 12.59 20.36 -0.32
CA THR A 9 11.40 21.12 -0.67
C THR A 9 10.32 20.12 -1.01
N ALA A 10 9.19 20.18 -0.28
CA ALA A 10 8.00 19.41 -0.62
C ALA A 10 7.68 19.60 -2.12
N PRO A 11 7.33 18.53 -2.85
CA PRO A 11 7.01 18.66 -4.27
C PRO A 11 5.88 19.67 -4.44
N ARG A 12 6.03 20.59 -5.39
CA ARG A 12 4.97 21.56 -5.70
C ARG A 12 3.77 20.81 -6.26
N GLU A 13 2.58 21.08 -5.73
CA GLU A 13 1.34 20.51 -6.25
C GLU A 13 1.05 21.03 -7.66
N PRO A 14 0.57 20.19 -8.59
CA PRO A 14 0.03 18.85 -8.39
C PRO A 14 1.10 17.75 -8.38
N ALA A 15 0.99 16.86 -7.40
CA ALA A 15 1.78 15.64 -7.32
C ALA A 15 0.92 14.40 -7.09
N LEU A 16 1.11 13.37 -7.91
CA LEU A 16 0.52 12.05 -7.72
C LEU A 16 1.18 11.37 -6.51
N ARG A 17 0.35 10.67 -5.74
CA ARG A 17 0.77 9.92 -4.55
C ARG A 17 0.42 8.44 -4.72
N PRO A 18 1.31 7.51 -4.34
CA PRO A 18 1.04 6.09 -4.51
C PRO A 18 -0.20 5.63 -3.73
N LYS A 19 -0.73 4.46 -4.10
CA LYS A 19 -1.68 3.71 -3.28
C LYS A 19 -1.18 3.51 -1.86
N GLY A 20 -2.10 3.37 -0.91
CA GLY A 20 -1.75 2.99 0.46
C GLY A 20 -0.96 1.68 0.51
N MET A 21 0.11 1.67 1.31
CA MET A 21 0.92 0.47 1.54
C MET A 21 1.32 0.38 3.01
N LYS A 22 1.56 -0.86 3.47
CA LYS A 22 2.17 -1.18 4.77
C LYS A 22 3.65 -1.53 4.58
N ALA A 23 4.40 -1.69 5.67
CA ALA A 23 5.77 -2.18 5.59
C ALA A 23 5.79 -3.57 4.91
N PRO A 24 6.75 -3.85 3.99
CA PRO A 24 7.95 -3.07 3.64
C PRO A 24 7.76 -2.03 2.51
N GLY A 25 6.53 -1.80 2.04
CA GLY A 25 6.19 -0.85 0.97
C GLY A 25 6.18 0.63 1.37
N LEU A 26 6.30 0.96 2.67
CA LEU A 26 6.21 2.34 3.17
C LEU A 26 7.18 3.31 2.48
N ASP A 27 8.38 2.86 2.12
CA ASP A 27 9.34 3.70 1.39
C ASP A 27 8.74 4.26 0.09
N ALA A 28 7.92 3.48 -0.62
CA ALA A 28 7.28 3.93 -1.85
C ALA A 28 6.26 5.02 -1.55
N VAL A 29 5.36 4.80 -0.59
CA VAL A 29 4.32 5.79 -0.22
C VAL A 29 4.94 7.10 0.28
N ARG A 30 6.06 7.02 1.00
CA ARG A 30 6.74 8.19 1.57
C ARG A 30 7.64 8.93 0.59
N ASN A 31 8.15 8.28 -0.47
CA ASN A 31 9.12 8.88 -1.40
C ASN A 31 8.59 9.09 -2.81
N ALA A 32 7.85 8.12 -3.34
CA ALA A 32 7.54 8.07 -4.75
C ALA A 32 6.48 9.10 -5.09
N ARG A 33 6.73 9.89 -6.14
CA ARG A 33 5.86 10.98 -6.59
C ARG A 33 5.95 11.10 -8.11
N VAL A 34 4.87 11.48 -8.76
CA VAL A 34 4.90 12.01 -10.13
C VAL A 34 4.42 13.46 -10.07
N PHE A 35 5.24 14.41 -10.51
CA PHE A 35 4.97 15.83 -10.34
C PHE A 35 5.59 16.67 -11.47
N ALA A 36 5.17 17.93 -11.58
CA ALA A 36 5.73 18.89 -12.52
C ALA A 36 6.91 19.66 -11.91
N ASP A 37 8.01 19.77 -12.65
CA ASP A 37 9.14 20.65 -12.32
C ASP A 37 9.58 21.44 -13.55
N GLY A 38 9.17 22.71 -13.61
CA GLY A 38 9.24 23.51 -14.83
C GLY A 38 8.48 22.84 -15.97
N ASN A 39 9.15 22.65 -17.11
CA ASN A 39 8.61 21.97 -18.28
C ASN A 39 8.93 20.46 -18.30
N ASN A 40 9.15 19.86 -17.12
CA ASN A 40 9.42 18.42 -17.02
C ASN A 40 8.33 17.73 -16.21
N LEU A 41 7.93 16.56 -16.71
CA LEU A 41 7.27 15.56 -15.90
C LEU A 41 8.35 14.78 -15.14
N VAL A 42 8.28 14.76 -13.81
CA VAL A 42 9.29 14.11 -12.96
C VAL A 42 8.67 12.92 -12.26
N VAL A 43 9.28 11.76 -12.43
CA VAL A 43 8.97 10.53 -11.69
C VAL A 43 10.06 10.31 -10.66
N ARG A 44 9.72 10.48 -9.39
CA ARG A 44 10.56 10.12 -8.25
C ARG A 44 10.16 8.74 -7.77
N ASN A 45 11.13 7.83 -7.65
CA ASN A 45 10.88 6.46 -7.22
C ASN A 45 10.97 6.28 -5.70
N ARG A 46 10.71 5.05 -5.20
CA ARG A 46 10.81 4.71 -3.77
C ARG A 46 12.15 4.98 -3.09
N ARG A 47 13.25 5.15 -3.85
CA ARG A 47 14.59 5.48 -3.34
C ARG A 47 14.89 6.98 -3.40
N GLY A 48 13.93 7.79 -3.83
CA GLY A 48 14.10 9.23 -4.05
C GLY A 48 14.89 9.57 -5.32
N ARG A 49 15.19 8.59 -6.19
CA ARG A 49 15.83 8.88 -7.47
C ARG A 49 14.79 9.45 -8.43
N GLU A 50 15.14 10.53 -9.09
CA GLU A 50 14.29 11.21 -10.05
C GLU A 50 14.65 10.82 -11.47
N ARG A 51 13.62 10.71 -12.29
CA ARG A 51 13.74 10.72 -13.74
C ARG A 51 12.86 11.82 -14.30
N ARG A 52 13.41 12.57 -15.24
CA ARG A 52 12.79 13.76 -15.82
C ARG A 52 12.48 13.47 -17.28
N TYR A 53 11.26 13.78 -17.69
CA TYR A 53 10.79 13.66 -19.06
C TYR A 53 10.44 15.08 -19.53
N PRO A 54 11.13 15.61 -20.56
CA PRO A 54 10.80 16.93 -21.09
C PRO A 54 9.39 16.93 -21.67
N VAL A 55 8.70 18.06 -21.58
CA VAL A 55 7.37 18.28 -22.15
C VAL A 55 7.47 19.33 -23.25
N GLY A 56 6.81 19.07 -24.38
CA GLY A 56 6.87 19.92 -25.56
C GLY A 56 7.80 19.38 -26.64
N ASP A 57 8.49 20.28 -27.33
CA ASP A 57 9.34 19.97 -28.48
C ASP A 57 10.48 19.02 -28.09
N GLY A 58 10.48 17.80 -28.67
CA GLY A 58 11.47 16.76 -28.36
C GLY A 58 11.16 15.91 -27.12
N GLY A 59 9.95 16.00 -26.56
CA GLY A 59 9.54 15.24 -25.39
C GLY A 59 8.10 14.76 -25.44
N ILE A 60 7.45 14.70 -24.28
CA ILE A 60 6.04 14.33 -24.13
C ILE A 60 5.18 15.42 -24.79
N ARG A 61 4.27 14.99 -25.66
CA ARG A 61 3.31 15.84 -26.38
C ARG A 61 1.86 15.57 -26.00
N GLN A 62 1.54 14.35 -25.62
CA GLN A 62 0.15 13.94 -25.39
C GLN A 62 0.07 12.95 -24.24
N ALA A 63 -1.05 12.96 -23.53
CA ALA A 63 -1.42 11.92 -22.58
C ALA A 63 -2.68 11.21 -23.10
N VAL A 64 -2.65 9.87 -23.14
CA VAL A 64 -3.77 9.05 -23.57
C VAL A 64 -4.24 8.19 -22.41
N PHE A 65 -5.49 8.36 -22.00
CA PHE A 65 -6.14 7.49 -21.02
C PHE A 65 -6.75 6.27 -21.71
N PHE A 66 -6.33 5.08 -21.29
CA PHE A 66 -6.88 3.81 -21.71
C PHE A 66 -7.77 3.25 -20.61
N PRO A 67 -9.10 3.25 -20.78
CA PRO A 67 -10.02 2.67 -19.80
C PRO A 67 -9.85 1.14 -19.73
N PRO A 68 -10.30 0.49 -18.63
CA PRO A 68 -10.37 -0.96 -18.57
C PRO A 68 -11.44 -1.49 -19.54
N ALA A 69 -11.20 -2.65 -20.18
CA ALA A 69 -12.19 -3.28 -21.07
C ALA A 69 -13.41 -3.77 -20.29
N ASP A 70 -13.12 -4.60 -19.29
CA ASP A 70 -14.05 -5.06 -18.27
C ASP A 70 -13.36 -4.87 -16.93
N ILE A 71 -14.02 -4.17 -16.01
CA ILE A 71 -13.44 -3.80 -14.72
C ILE A 71 -13.09 -5.04 -13.88
N TRP A 72 -13.93 -6.08 -13.90
CA TRP A 72 -13.75 -7.30 -13.11
C TRP A 72 -12.68 -8.23 -13.70
N GLU A 73 -12.72 -8.44 -15.01
CA GLU A 73 -11.72 -9.22 -15.73
C GLU A 73 -10.35 -8.54 -15.63
N THR A 74 -10.30 -7.21 -15.80
CA THR A 74 -9.08 -6.43 -15.65
C THR A 74 -8.59 -6.47 -14.21
N THR A 75 -9.47 -6.37 -13.21
CA THR A 75 -9.06 -6.52 -11.79
C THR A 75 -8.40 -7.87 -11.54
N THR A 76 -8.89 -8.93 -12.18
CA THR A 76 -8.36 -10.29 -12.01
C THR A 76 -7.04 -10.51 -12.75
N LYS A 77 -6.97 -10.10 -14.02
CA LYS A 77 -5.81 -10.34 -14.90
C LYS A 77 -4.70 -9.28 -14.73
N TRP A 78 -5.09 -8.03 -14.50
CA TRP A 78 -4.22 -6.85 -14.46
C TRP A 78 -4.65 -5.90 -13.32
N PRO A 79 -4.50 -6.30 -12.04
CA PRO A 79 -5.04 -5.54 -10.90
C PRO A 79 -4.55 -4.08 -10.84
N THR A 80 -3.36 -3.79 -11.38
CA THR A 80 -2.80 -2.43 -11.45
C THR A 80 -3.48 -1.54 -12.50
N ALA A 81 -4.21 -2.12 -13.44
CA ALA A 81 -4.93 -1.45 -14.52
C ALA A 81 -6.46 -1.46 -14.32
N ARG A 82 -6.96 -1.86 -13.15
CA ARG A 82 -8.41 -2.04 -12.90
C ARG A 82 -9.29 -0.80 -13.12
N TRP A 83 -8.71 0.40 -13.06
CA TRP A 83 -9.38 1.67 -13.40
C TRP A 83 -8.75 2.35 -14.62
N GLY A 84 -7.99 1.60 -15.41
CA GLY A 84 -7.30 2.10 -16.58
C GLY A 84 -5.88 2.60 -16.30
N VAL A 85 -5.26 3.08 -17.37
CA VAL A 85 -3.85 3.45 -17.44
C VAL A 85 -3.73 4.72 -18.27
N VAL A 86 -2.95 5.70 -17.81
CA VAL A 86 -2.55 6.84 -18.63
C VAL A 86 -1.17 6.59 -19.22
N VAL A 87 -1.03 6.83 -20.52
CA VAL A 87 0.24 6.73 -21.24
C VAL A 87 0.58 8.08 -21.84
N PHE A 88 1.76 8.59 -21.50
CA PHE A 88 2.35 9.77 -22.10
C PHE A 88 3.09 9.38 -23.38
N GLN A 89 2.87 10.14 -24.45
CA GLN A 89 3.37 9.90 -25.79
C GLN A 89 4.20 11.10 -26.28
N ASP A 90 5.19 10.82 -27.13
CA ASP A 90 5.93 11.85 -27.86
C ASP A 90 5.19 12.32 -29.12
N ALA A 91 5.83 13.17 -29.93
CA ALA A 91 5.24 13.70 -31.17
C ALA A 91 4.98 12.60 -32.22
N GLU A 92 5.75 11.51 -32.18
CA GLU A 92 5.61 10.37 -33.09
C GLU A 92 4.60 9.33 -32.59
N GLY A 93 3.94 9.59 -31.45
CA GLY A 93 2.97 8.67 -30.84
C GLY A 93 3.60 7.48 -30.11
N ARG A 94 4.92 7.49 -29.89
CA ARG A 94 5.62 6.44 -29.13
C ARG A 94 5.38 6.62 -27.65
N TYR A 95 5.25 5.51 -26.95
CA TYR A 95 4.97 5.52 -25.52
C TYR A 95 6.25 5.86 -24.75
N VAL A 96 6.17 6.86 -23.89
CA VAL A 96 7.30 7.33 -23.08
C VAL A 96 7.15 6.84 -21.65
N LEU A 97 5.99 7.12 -21.04
CA LEU A 97 5.71 6.82 -19.64
C LEU A 97 4.28 6.30 -19.46
N ARG A 98 4.16 5.19 -18.74
CA ARG A 98 2.91 4.57 -18.32
C ARG A 98 2.65 4.84 -16.85
N VAL A 99 1.44 5.28 -16.53
CA VAL A 99 0.97 5.56 -15.16
C VAL A 99 -0.33 4.77 -14.90
N PRO A 100 -0.25 3.61 -14.22
CA PRO A 100 -1.44 2.86 -13.86
C PRO A 100 -2.20 3.55 -12.71
N LEU A 101 -3.47 3.90 -12.91
CA LEU A 101 -4.20 4.73 -11.95
C LEU A 101 -4.33 4.06 -10.57
N ALA A 102 -4.52 2.75 -10.52
CA ALA A 102 -4.67 2.02 -9.26
C ALA A 102 -3.39 2.00 -8.40
N GLN A 103 -2.23 2.34 -8.97
CA GLN A 103 -0.98 2.45 -8.21
C GLN A 103 -0.71 3.86 -7.69
N TRP A 104 -1.42 4.87 -8.19
CA TRP A 104 -1.25 6.29 -7.85
C TRP A 104 -2.51 6.92 -7.24
N LEU A 105 -3.43 6.08 -6.77
CA LEU A 105 -4.61 6.50 -6.02
C LEU A 105 -4.46 6.06 -4.56
N PRO A 106 -4.28 6.98 -3.59
CA PRO A 106 -4.06 6.65 -2.17
C PRO A 106 -5.08 5.69 -1.58
N GLU A 107 -6.37 5.89 -1.88
CA GLU A 107 -7.49 5.08 -1.40
C GLU A 107 -7.68 3.73 -2.14
N ALA A 108 -6.86 3.41 -3.15
CA ALA A 108 -7.04 2.21 -3.96
C ALA A 108 -7.17 0.92 -3.12
N ALA A 109 -6.35 0.76 -2.08
CA ALA A 109 -6.43 -0.46 -1.26
C ALA A 109 -7.72 -0.59 -0.44
N SER A 110 -8.46 0.50 -0.23
CA SER A 110 -9.68 0.57 0.60
C SER A 110 -10.97 0.67 -0.21
N THR A 111 -10.86 1.04 -1.49
CA THR A 111 -12.01 1.25 -2.38
C THR A 111 -12.16 0.09 -3.36
N GLY A 112 -13.38 -0.45 -3.43
CA GLY A 112 -13.75 -1.51 -4.36
C GLY A 112 -13.84 -0.99 -5.79
N THR A 113 -13.75 -1.89 -6.76
CA THR A 113 -13.71 -1.47 -8.17
C THR A 113 -15.04 -0.91 -8.67
N ALA A 114 -16.16 -1.24 -8.01
CA ALA A 114 -17.49 -0.70 -8.28
C ALA A 114 -17.76 0.67 -7.62
N ASP A 115 -16.90 1.11 -6.71
CA ASP A 115 -17.13 2.32 -5.91
C ASP A 115 -16.62 3.59 -6.62
N LEU A 116 -15.79 3.47 -7.65
CA LEU A 116 -15.21 4.59 -8.40
C LEU A 116 -15.28 4.36 -9.91
N SER A 117 -15.72 5.38 -10.64
CA SER A 117 -15.59 5.38 -12.09
C SER A 117 -14.13 5.60 -12.50
N PRO A 118 -13.69 5.07 -13.66
CA PRO A 118 -12.36 5.34 -14.19
C PRO A 118 -12.05 6.84 -14.36
N GLN A 119 -13.05 7.63 -14.74
CA GLN A 119 -12.97 9.08 -14.92
C GLN A 119 -12.75 9.81 -13.59
N ASP A 120 -13.42 9.38 -12.51
CA ASP A 120 -13.17 9.92 -11.17
C ASP A 120 -11.73 9.64 -10.72
N CYS A 121 -11.18 8.48 -11.10
CA CYS A 121 -9.80 8.14 -10.77
C CYS A 121 -8.78 9.09 -11.43
N LEU A 122 -9.05 9.61 -12.64
CA LEU A 122 -8.18 10.61 -13.27
C LEU A 122 -8.10 11.91 -12.45
N SER A 123 -9.25 12.41 -11.99
CA SER A 123 -9.29 13.61 -11.15
C SER A 123 -8.68 13.38 -9.77
N ARG A 124 -8.99 12.24 -9.12
CA ARG A 124 -8.53 11.93 -7.75
C ARG A 124 -7.04 11.60 -7.64
N THR A 125 -6.44 11.06 -8.70
CA THR A 125 -4.98 10.83 -8.75
C THR A 125 -4.20 12.14 -8.91
N GLY A 126 -4.83 13.19 -9.46
CA GLY A 126 -4.16 14.46 -9.78
C GLY A 126 -3.57 14.51 -11.19
N ILE A 127 -3.78 13.46 -12.01
CA ILE A 127 -3.14 13.38 -13.34
C ILE A 127 -3.71 14.40 -14.32
N LYS A 128 -5.01 14.70 -14.22
CA LYS A 128 -5.65 15.73 -15.05
C LYS A 128 -4.99 17.08 -14.79
N GLN A 129 -4.87 17.48 -13.52
CA GLN A 129 -4.26 18.74 -13.11
C GLN A 129 -2.77 18.79 -13.43
N LEU A 130 -2.08 17.65 -13.36
CA LEU A 130 -0.68 17.56 -13.76
C LEU A 130 -0.51 17.77 -15.27
N SER A 131 -1.35 17.15 -16.09
CA SER A 131 -1.38 17.35 -17.53
C SER A 131 -1.73 18.79 -17.89
N ASP A 132 -2.77 19.36 -17.27
CA ASP A 132 -3.19 20.75 -17.48
C ASP A 132 -2.05 21.73 -17.14
N ARG A 133 -1.38 21.53 -16.01
CA ARG A 133 -0.23 22.37 -15.59
C ARG A 133 0.94 22.31 -16.57
N LEU A 134 1.20 21.13 -17.14
CA LEU A 134 2.29 20.93 -18.09
C LEU A 134 1.88 21.27 -19.54
N GLY A 135 0.63 21.66 -19.77
CA GLY A 135 0.11 21.91 -21.13
C GLY A 135 0.03 20.65 -21.99
N ILE A 136 -0.10 19.47 -21.37
CA ILE A 136 -0.19 18.19 -22.07
C ILE A 136 -1.67 17.89 -22.35
N PRO A 137 -2.12 17.83 -23.62
CA PRO A 137 -3.48 17.41 -23.93
C PRO A 137 -3.74 15.98 -23.46
N LEU A 138 -4.80 15.79 -22.67
CA LEU A 138 -5.26 14.49 -22.19
C LEU A 138 -6.48 14.04 -23.01
N SER A 139 -6.33 12.95 -23.77
CA SER A 139 -7.39 12.34 -24.57
C SER A 139 -7.75 10.95 -24.04
N GLU A 140 -9.00 10.54 -24.19
CA GLU A 140 -9.44 9.16 -23.89
C GLU A 140 -9.37 8.29 -25.15
N SER A 141 -8.85 7.07 -25.01
CA SER A 141 -8.81 6.09 -26.09
C SER A 141 -10.12 5.31 -26.17
N ALA A 142 -10.63 5.12 -27.39
CA ALA A 142 -11.75 4.21 -27.63
C ALA A 142 -11.37 2.73 -27.41
N LYS A 143 -10.07 2.40 -27.44
CA LYS A 143 -9.60 1.04 -27.20
C LYS A 143 -9.23 0.87 -25.73
N PRO A 144 -9.66 -0.22 -25.07
CA PRO A 144 -9.27 -0.48 -23.70
C PRO A 144 -7.80 -0.92 -23.61
N TRP A 145 -7.23 -0.80 -22.41
CA TRP A 145 -5.87 -1.29 -22.16
C TRP A 145 -5.79 -2.81 -22.35
N GLY A 146 -4.91 -3.27 -23.25
CA GLY A 146 -4.79 -4.69 -23.57
C GLY A 146 -3.56 -5.03 -24.40
N ARG A 147 -3.42 -6.31 -24.77
CA ARG A 147 -2.26 -6.81 -25.55
C ARG A 147 -2.10 -6.08 -26.89
N GLU A 148 -3.20 -5.71 -27.55
CA GLU A 148 -3.16 -4.97 -28.81
C GLU A 148 -2.55 -3.58 -28.66
N VAL A 149 -2.86 -2.88 -27.56
CA VAL A 149 -2.27 -1.57 -27.25
C VAL A 149 -0.79 -1.72 -26.92
N ILE A 150 -0.44 -2.77 -26.15
CA ILE A 150 0.96 -3.08 -25.80
C ILE A 150 1.78 -3.46 -27.04
N GLY A 151 1.20 -4.18 -27.99
CA GLY A 151 1.87 -4.59 -29.23
C GLY A 151 1.78 -3.58 -30.37
N SER A 152 1.18 -2.40 -30.13
CA SER A 152 1.03 -1.36 -31.15
C SER A 152 2.39 -0.76 -31.55
N PRO A 153 2.50 -0.08 -32.70
CA PRO A 153 3.75 0.58 -33.11
C PRO A 153 4.30 1.57 -32.06
N GLY A 154 3.42 2.16 -31.24
CA GLY A 154 3.82 3.01 -30.11
C GLY A 154 4.22 2.24 -28.84
N GLY A 155 3.83 0.96 -28.74
CA GLY A 155 4.00 0.07 -27.58
C GLY A 155 5.38 -0.54 -27.36
N GLY A 156 6.44 0.11 -27.86
CA GLY A 156 7.83 -0.32 -27.68
C GLY A 156 8.32 -0.31 -26.22
N ARG A 157 9.63 -0.15 -26.00
CA ARG A 157 10.19 -0.08 -24.64
C ARG A 157 9.85 1.27 -23.98
N TYR A 158 8.74 1.31 -23.25
CA TYR A 158 8.34 2.46 -22.43
C TYR A 158 8.55 2.18 -20.94
N GLU A 159 8.58 3.23 -20.14
CA GLU A 159 8.71 3.11 -18.70
C GLU A 159 7.39 3.09 -18.00
N SER A 160 7.32 2.37 -16.87
CA SER A 160 6.15 2.34 -16.02
C SER A 160 6.49 3.03 -14.72
N ALA A 161 5.74 4.09 -14.40
CA ALA A 161 5.67 4.65 -13.06
C ALA A 161 4.91 3.64 -12.19
N SER A 162 5.56 2.54 -11.85
CA SER A 162 4.97 1.47 -11.07
C SER A 162 5.86 1.14 -9.89
N GLU A 163 5.31 1.32 -8.69
CA GLU A 163 6.00 0.94 -7.46
C GLU A 163 5.48 -0.41 -7.00
N ALA A 164 6.39 -1.38 -6.96
CA ALA A 164 6.12 -2.67 -6.37
C ALA A 164 6.25 -2.57 -4.84
N ASP A 165 5.37 -3.25 -4.13
CA ASP A 165 5.38 -3.33 -2.67
C ASP A 165 6.74 -3.89 -2.17
N LEU A 166 7.32 -4.83 -2.93
CA LEU A 166 8.63 -5.45 -2.67
C LEU A 166 9.72 -5.02 -3.66
N PRO A 167 11.00 -4.98 -3.25
CA PRO A 167 12.11 -4.78 -4.16
C PRO A 167 12.21 -5.88 -5.24
N VAL A 168 12.55 -5.49 -6.47
CA VAL A 168 12.66 -6.41 -7.62
C VAL A 168 13.65 -7.56 -7.38
N TRP A 169 14.75 -7.31 -6.67
CA TRP A 169 15.74 -8.36 -6.35
C TRP A 169 15.15 -9.49 -5.50
N ASN A 170 14.10 -9.23 -4.71
CA ASN A 170 13.44 -10.29 -3.95
C ASN A 170 12.78 -11.30 -4.90
N GLY A 171 12.18 -10.84 -6.00
CA GLY A 171 11.64 -11.70 -7.04
C GLY A 171 12.73 -12.57 -7.69
N TRP A 172 13.89 -11.99 -7.99
CA TRP A 172 15.04 -12.73 -8.52
C TRP A 172 15.57 -13.78 -7.53
N ALA A 173 15.75 -13.40 -6.26
CA ALA A 173 16.20 -14.33 -5.22
C ALA A 173 15.27 -15.54 -5.07
N ARG A 174 13.96 -15.30 -5.11
CA ARG A 174 12.94 -16.37 -5.06
C ARG A 174 12.95 -17.25 -6.30
N GLY A 175 13.08 -16.66 -7.49
CA GLY A 175 13.22 -17.41 -8.74
C GLY A 175 14.46 -18.30 -8.71
N ILE A 176 15.62 -17.71 -8.40
CA ILE A 176 16.90 -18.43 -8.30
C ILE A 176 16.82 -19.54 -7.25
N GLY A 177 16.25 -19.28 -6.08
CA GLY A 177 16.14 -20.30 -5.04
C GLY A 177 15.20 -21.45 -5.42
N MET A 178 14.05 -21.17 -6.05
CA MET A 178 13.10 -22.20 -6.47
C MET A 178 13.66 -23.06 -7.61
N PHE A 179 14.15 -22.43 -8.68
CA PHE A 179 14.72 -23.14 -9.83
C PHE A 179 16.05 -23.83 -9.44
N GLY A 180 16.88 -23.16 -8.66
CA GLY A 180 18.15 -23.70 -8.17
C GLY A 180 17.94 -24.93 -7.29
N TRP A 181 16.95 -24.91 -6.40
CA TRP A 181 16.58 -26.07 -5.60
C TRP A 181 16.13 -27.24 -6.50
N LEU A 182 15.21 -26.99 -7.43
CA LEU A 182 14.68 -28.03 -8.31
C LEU A 182 15.77 -28.66 -9.18
N ILE A 183 16.62 -27.84 -9.79
CA ILE A 183 17.73 -28.29 -10.64
C ILE A 183 18.73 -29.09 -9.80
N ALA A 184 19.15 -28.57 -8.64
CA ALA A 184 20.11 -29.25 -7.78
C ALA A 184 19.58 -30.62 -7.31
N LEU A 185 18.29 -30.70 -6.99
CA LEU A 185 17.64 -31.94 -6.58
C LEU A 185 17.61 -32.96 -7.73
N VAL A 186 17.15 -32.55 -8.93
CA VAL A 186 17.12 -33.44 -10.12
C VAL A 186 18.52 -33.93 -10.49
N VAL A 187 19.52 -33.05 -10.48
CA VAL A 187 20.91 -33.42 -10.79
C VAL A 187 21.47 -34.38 -9.75
N SER A 188 21.19 -34.15 -8.46
CA SER A 188 21.66 -35.03 -7.37
C SER A 188 21.07 -36.44 -7.44
N PHE A 189 19.85 -36.59 -7.96
CA PHE A 189 19.20 -37.90 -8.12
C PHE A 189 19.52 -38.59 -9.46
N THR A 190 19.75 -37.84 -10.54
CA THR A 190 20.01 -38.43 -11.88
C THR A 190 21.49 -38.78 -12.09
N LEU A 191 22.40 -38.03 -11.50
CA LEU A 191 23.83 -38.34 -11.52
C LEU A 191 24.17 -39.04 -10.20
N GLU A 192 23.93 -40.37 -10.12
CA GLU A 192 24.18 -41.27 -8.97
C GLU A 192 25.60 -41.22 -8.35
N GLY A 193 26.45 -40.26 -8.70
CA GLY A 193 27.81 -40.10 -8.19
C GLY A 193 28.36 -38.68 -8.14
N THR A 194 27.57 -37.62 -8.32
CA THR A 194 28.09 -36.26 -8.09
C THR A 194 27.99 -35.90 -6.60
N GLY A 195 29.14 -35.58 -6.00
CA GLY A 195 29.38 -35.58 -4.55
C GLY A 195 28.34 -34.87 -3.67
N SER A 196 28.40 -35.17 -2.37
CA SER A 196 27.49 -34.75 -1.28
C SER A 196 27.16 -33.24 -1.18
N TRP A 197 27.77 -32.42 -2.04
CA TRP A 197 27.49 -30.99 -2.21
C TRP A 197 26.19 -30.69 -2.96
N GLY A 198 25.65 -31.59 -3.79
CA GLY A 198 24.36 -31.36 -4.48
C GLY A 198 23.21 -31.07 -3.50
N LEU A 199 23.16 -31.81 -2.39
CA LEU A 199 22.20 -31.58 -1.29
C LEU A 199 22.44 -30.26 -0.54
N VAL A 200 23.69 -29.83 -0.41
CA VAL A 200 24.04 -28.53 0.18
C VAL A 200 23.56 -27.39 -0.71
N VAL A 201 23.76 -27.50 -2.03
CA VAL A 201 23.28 -26.51 -2.99
C VAL A 201 21.76 -26.45 -2.98
N ALA A 202 21.07 -27.59 -2.94
CA ALA A 202 19.62 -27.65 -2.83
C ALA A 202 19.12 -27.00 -1.51
N ALA A 203 19.73 -27.32 -0.38
CA ALA A 203 19.38 -26.72 0.92
C ALA A 203 19.65 -25.21 0.95
N GLY A 204 20.77 -24.76 0.39
CA GLY A 204 21.12 -23.35 0.28
C GLY A 204 20.14 -22.59 -0.61
N ALA A 205 19.74 -23.18 -1.74
CA ALA A 205 18.76 -22.60 -2.65
C ALA A 205 17.38 -22.43 -1.99
N LEU A 206 16.93 -23.42 -1.20
CA LEU A 206 15.71 -23.28 -0.38
C LEU A 206 15.84 -22.18 0.68
N PHE A 207 16.98 -22.09 1.35
CA PHE A 207 17.23 -21.10 2.38
C PHE A 207 17.22 -19.66 1.84
N LEU A 208 17.60 -19.45 0.58
CA LEU A 208 17.56 -18.12 -0.06
C LEU A 208 16.17 -17.47 0.00
N LEU A 209 15.09 -18.25 -0.02
CA LEU A 209 13.72 -17.73 -0.02
C LEU A 209 13.37 -17.01 1.30
N PRO A 210 13.38 -17.67 2.46
CA PRO A 210 13.11 -16.96 3.72
C PRO A 210 14.22 -15.98 4.08
N ALA A 211 15.47 -16.22 3.66
CA ALA A 211 16.57 -15.28 3.90
C ALA A 211 16.35 -13.94 3.18
N SER A 212 15.89 -13.96 1.92
CA SER A 212 15.59 -12.72 1.19
C SER A 212 14.47 -11.93 1.86
N ASP A 213 13.45 -12.61 2.39
CA ASP A 213 12.33 -11.98 3.09
C ASP A 213 12.76 -11.33 4.41
N VAL A 214 13.62 -12.00 5.18
CA VAL A 214 14.24 -11.43 6.39
C VAL A 214 15.03 -10.17 6.04
N VAL A 215 15.85 -10.21 4.97
CA VAL A 215 16.64 -9.06 4.52
C VAL A 215 15.75 -7.89 4.10
N VAL A 216 14.68 -8.13 3.33
CA VAL A 216 13.73 -7.07 2.93
C VAL A 216 13.16 -6.35 4.16
N ARG A 217 12.76 -7.11 5.18
CA ARG A 217 12.17 -6.55 6.41
C ARG A 217 13.18 -5.88 7.32
N ALA A 218 14.36 -6.47 7.49
CA ALA A 218 15.44 -5.85 8.25
C ALA A 218 15.83 -4.49 7.64
N LEU A 219 15.93 -4.43 6.31
CA LEU A 219 16.15 -3.18 5.57
C LEU A 219 15.00 -2.19 5.74
N ALA A 220 13.75 -2.64 5.66
CA ALA A 220 12.59 -1.78 5.87
C ALA A 220 12.53 -1.23 7.31
N TRP A 221 12.82 -2.06 8.31
CA TRP A 221 12.91 -1.66 9.72
C TRP A 221 14.03 -0.65 9.95
N TRP A 222 15.22 -0.92 9.41
CA TRP A 222 16.37 -0.02 9.51
C TRP A 222 16.07 1.36 8.91
N ARG A 223 15.45 1.40 7.72
CA ARG A 223 15.03 2.65 7.08
C ARG A 223 13.96 3.38 7.88
N LYS A 224 12.97 2.66 8.41
CA LYS A 224 11.92 3.25 9.25
C LYS A 224 12.51 3.90 10.51
N ARG A 225 13.52 3.30 11.13
CA ARG A 225 14.14 3.80 12.35
C ARG A 225 14.80 5.17 12.15
N GLY A 226 15.33 5.44 10.96
CA GLY A 226 15.95 6.73 10.61
C GLY A 226 15.00 7.73 9.95
N ASP A 227 13.70 7.42 9.81
CA ASP A 227 12.77 8.28 9.09
C ASP A 227 12.14 9.35 10.01
N THR A 228 12.64 10.57 9.91
CA THR A 228 12.17 11.74 10.66
C THR A 228 11.08 12.53 9.94
N ARG A 229 10.58 12.09 8.79
CA ARG A 229 9.60 12.86 7.98
C ARG A 229 8.28 13.14 8.66
N LEU A 230 7.94 12.33 9.65
CA LEU A 230 6.71 12.47 10.43
C LEU A 230 6.98 13.14 11.80
N ALA A 231 8.20 13.59 12.07
CA ALA A 231 8.58 14.17 13.36
C ALA A 231 7.85 15.49 13.64
N ASP A 232 7.71 16.34 12.62
CA ASP A 232 7.06 17.66 12.74
C ASP A 232 5.54 17.61 12.51
N ALA A 233 4.95 16.41 12.42
CA ALA A 233 3.53 16.26 12.14
C ALA A 233 2.69 16.48 13.40
N VAL A 234 1.56 17.18 13.26
CA VAL A 234 0.52 17.16 14.30
C VAL A 234 -0.15 15.78 14.25
N VAL A 235 -0.10 15.04 15.35
CA VAL A 235 -0.60 13.66 15.42
C VAL A 235 -1.94 13.62 16.16
N ILE A 236 -2.98 13.24 15.43
CA ILE A 236 -4.30 12.98 15.99
C ILE A 236 -4.45 11.47 16.19
N THR A 237 -4.58 11.06 17.44
CA THR A 237 -4.77 9.67 17.85
C THR A 237 -6.25 9.37 18.12
N PRO A 238 -6.72 8.13 17.92
CA PRO A 238 -8.09 7.76 18.24
C PRO A 238 -8.42 7.94 19.73
N SER A 239 -9.60 8.48 20.02
CA SER A 239 -10.24 8.48 21.34
C SER A 239 -11.59 7.74 21.23
N PRO A 240 -11.61 6.42 21.42
CA PRO A 240 -12.82 5.61 21.25
C PRO A 240 -13.78 5.78 22.43
N GLU A 241 -15.07 5.61 22.15
CA GLU A 241 -16.13 5.50 23.17
C GLU A 241 -15.79 4.37 24.17
N PRO A 242 -16.07 4.55 25.47
CA PRO A 242 -15.94 3.49 26.46
C PRO A 242 -16.69 2.21 26.03
N GLY A 243 -16.02 1.07 26.08
CA GLY A 243 -16.61 -0.21 25.68
C GLY A 243 -16.72 -0.44 24.16
N ALA A 244 -16.20 0.45 23.31
CA ALA A 244 -16.22 0.26 21.84
C ALA A 244 -15.32 -0.87 21.31
N GLY A 245 -14.68 -1.66 22.19
CA GLY A 245 -13.83 -2.78 21.79
C GLY A 245 -12.50 -2.35 21.14
N ALA A 246 -12.01 -1.15 21.46
CA ALA A 246 -10.72 -0.69 20.96
C ALA A 246 -9.58 -1.57 21.48
N THR A 247 -8.74 -2.06 20.55
CA THR A 247 -7.56 -2.86 20.88
C THR A 247 -6.34 -1.96 21.05
N ARG A 248 -5.36 -2.42 21.82
CA ARG A 248 -4.06 -1.73 21.95
C ARG A 248 -3.41 -1.47 20.59
N ARG A 249 -3.49 -2.44 19.66
CA ARG A 249 -3.06 -2.30 18.26
C ARG A 249 -3.63 -1.06 17.60
N PHE A 250 -4.95 -0.88 17.68
CA PHE A 250 -5.64 0.25 17.05
C PHE A 250 -5.13 1.57 17.63
N LEU A 251 -5.05 1.68 18.95
CA LEU A 251 -4.64 2.90 19.65
C LEU A 251 -3.17 3.27 19.40
N GLU A 252 -2.26 2.29 19.30
CA GLU A 252 -0.84 2.55 19.07
C GLU A 252 -0.49 2.80 17.59
N THR A 253 -1.33 2.30 16.66
CA THR A 253 -1.00 2.29 15.23
C THR A 253 -1.80 3.30 14.43
N ALA A 254 -3.11 3.36 14.64
CA ALA A 254 -3.98 4.22 13.85
C ALA A 254 -3.74 5.69 14.24
N ALA A 255 -3.57 6.55 13.25
CA ALA A 255 -3.33 7.97 13.45
C ALA A 255 -3.67 8.77 12.20
N VAL A 256 -4.08 10.02 12.39
CA VAL A 256 -4.07 11.04 11.34
C VAL A 256 -2.92 11.98 11.65
N ARG A 257 -1.96 12.09 10.72
CA ARG A 257 -0.82 12.99 10.85
C ARG A 257 -0.96 14.12 9.83
N VAL A 258 -0.91 15.35 10.31
CA VAL A 258 -0.99 16.54 9.47
C VAL A 258 0.39 17.14 9.33
N LEU A 259 0.90 17.14 8.11
CA LEU A 259 2.16 17.75 7.69
C LEU A 259 1.87 19.07 6.96
N PRO A 260 2.88 19.94 6.76
CA PRO A 260 2.69 21.18 6.00
C PRO A 260 2.08 20.98 4.60
N GLY A 261 2.48 19.93 3.87
CA GLY A 261 2.01 19.64 2.52
C GLY A 261 1.08 18.43 2.38
N ASP A 262 0.95 17.61 3.43
CA ASP A 262 0.35 16.28 3.35
C ASP A 262 -0.56 15.97 4.53
N VAL A 263 -1.58 15.15 4.30
CA VAL A 263 -2.38 14.50 5.34
C VAL A 263 -2.12 13.00 5.23
N VAL A 264 -1.60 12.40 6.30
CA VAL A 264 -1.21 10.98 6.33
C VAL A 264 -2.16 10.22 7.24
N LEU A 265 -2.88 9.26 6.67
CA LEU A 265 -3.75 8.36 7.41
C LEU A 265 -3.04 7.03 7.59
N THR A 266 -2.84 6.65 8.85
CA THR A 266 -2.38 5.32 9.23
C THR A 266 -3.55 4.53 9.79
N ASN A 267 -3.81 3.36 9.22
CA ASN A 267 -4.91 2.49 9.66
C ASN A 267 -4.45 1.50 10.77
N THR A 268 -5.38 0.68 11.28
CA THR A 268 -5.13 -0.31 12.34
C THR A 268 -4.02 -1.33 12.00
N LEU A 269 -3.72 -1.52 10.72
CA LEU A 269 -2.72 -2.47 10.22
C LEU A 269 -1.37 -1.81 9.90
N GLY A 270 -1.26 -0.49 10.11
CA GLY A 270 -0.04 0.27 9.79
C GLY A 270 0.15 0.57 8.30
N GLU A 271 -0.92 0.48 7.50
CA GLU A 271 -0.92 0.98 6.12
C GLU A 271 -0.99 2.50 6.15
N GLU A 272 -0.09 3.17 5.43
CA GLU A 272 -0.08 4.62 5.30
C GLU A 272 -0.68 5.03 3.96
N ARG A 273 -1.57 6.04 3.99
CA ARG A 273 -2.11 6.73 2.82
C ARG A 273 -1.79 8.20 2.93
N TRP A 274 -1.27 8.78 1.86
CA TRP A 274 -0.85 10.17 1.83
C TRP A 274 -1.77 10.92 0.87
N TYR A 275 -2.35 12.01 1.35
CA TYR A 275 -3.17 12.93 0.58
C TYR A 275 -2.52 14.30 0.55
N ALA A 276 -2.70 15.04 -0.55
CA ALA A 276 -2.30 16.43 -0.56
C ALA A 276 -3.14 17.21 0.46
N ARG A 277 -2.50 18.07 1.26
CA ARG A 277 -3.23 18.98 2.14
C ARG A 277 -3.88 20.12 1.37
N ARG A 278 -3.34 20.47 0.19
CA ARG A 278 -3.81 21.55 -0.69
C ARG A 278 -3.82 21.08 -2.15
N GLY A 279 -4.52 21.81 -2.99
CA GLY A 279 -4.66 21.49 -4.42
C GLY A 279 -5.96 20.76 -4.75
N ALA A 280 -6.29 20.68 -6.05
CA ALA A 280 -7.60 20.25 -6.51
C ALA A 280 -7.92 18.77 -6.21
N HIS A 281 -6.89 17.92 -6.13
CA HIS A 281 -7.00 16.51 -5.76
C HIS A 281 -6.55 16.26 -4.31
N GLY A 282 -6.48 17.28 -3.47
CA GLY A 282 -6.20 17.16 -2.04
C GLY A 282 -7.45 16.96 -1.19
N ILE A 283 -7.29 16.97 0.13
CA ILE A 283 -8.42 17.12 1.07
C ILE A 283 -8.76 18.61 1.15
N ALA A 284 -10.01 18.95 0.86
CA ALA A 284 -10.47 20.33 0.78
C ALA A 284 -11.50 20.70 1.85
N ARG A 285 -12.18 19.72 2.45
CA ARG A 285 -13.17 19.95 3.51
C ARG A 285 -13.31 18.75 4.44
N LEU A 286 -13.74 19.02 5.66
CA LEU A 286 -14.15 18.02 6.64
C LEU A 286 -15.67 18.03 6.77
N VAL A 287 -16.30 16.86 6.73
CA VAL A 287 -17.74 16.74 6.90
C VAL A 287 -18.05 15.81 8.06
N ARG A 288 -18.68 16.37 9.10
CA ARG A 288 -19.18 15.60 10.25
C ARG A 288 -20.57 15.07 9.93
N LEU A 289 -20.66 13.74 9.82
CA LEU A 289 -21.91 13.05 9.52
C LEU A 289 -22.75 12.89 10.78
N THR A 290 -24.03 13.21 10.68
CA THR A 290 -25.03 13.06 11.74
C THR A 290 -26.11 12.07 11.36
N HIS A 291 -26.60 11.31 12.34
CA HIS A 291 -27.69 10.38 12.14
C HIS A 291 -29.00 11.17 11.91
N PRO A 292 -29.77 10.87 10.84
CA PRO A 292 -30.89 11.72 10.42
C PRO A 292 -32.02 11.83 11.45
N LYS A 293 -32.19 10.82 12.32
CA LYS A 293 -33.26 10.77 13.34
C LYS A 293 -32.81 11.21 14.73
N THR A 294 -31.59 10.86 15.12
CA THR A 294 -31.12 11.03 16.51
C THR A 294 -30.15 12.20 16.65
N GLY A 295 -29.64 12.76 15.56
CA GLY A 295 -28.61 13.81 15.58
C GLY A 295 -27.21 13.30 15.98
N ALA A 296 -27.08 12.05 16.43
CA ALA A 296 -25.82 11.49 16.89
C ALA A 296 -24.73 11.55 15.81
N HIS A 297 -23.50 11.88 16.19
CA HIS A 297 -22.36 11.88 15.28
C HIS A 297 -22.00 10.45 14.87
N LEU A 298 -21.87 10.25 13.55
CA LEU A 298 -21.62 8.95 12.94
C LEU A 298 -20.17 8.78 12.51
N GLY A 299 -19.58 9.81 11.90
CA GLY A 299 -18.21 9.81 11.40
C GLY A 299 -17.80 11.14 10.81
N VAL A 300 -16.53 11.22 10.41
CA VAL A 300 -15.94 12.36 9.71
C VAL A 300 -15.45 11.90 8.35
N GLU A 301 -15.97 12.52 7.30
CA GLU A 301 -15.45 12.36 5.95
C GLU A 301 -14.41 13.43 5.65
N LEU A 302 -13.29 12.99 5.08
CA LEU A 302 -12.31 13.87 4.45
C LEU A 302 -12.65 13.92 2.96
N ARG A 303 -13.12 15.07 2.48
CA ARG A 303 -13.59 15.21 1.10
C ARG A 303 -12.66 16.08 0.27
N ASP A 304 -12.63 15.83 -1.03
CA ASP A 304 -11.92 16.66 -2.00
C ASP A 304 -12.71 17.92 -2.40
N GLY A 305 -12.14 18.70 -3.32
CA GLY A 305 -12.76 19.92 -3.83
C GLY A 305 -14.03 19.68 -4.67
N ALA A 306 -14.22 18.47 -5.21
CA ALA A 306 -15.45 18.06 -5.87
C ALA A 306 -16.51 17.57 -4.86
N GLY A 307 -16.18 17.57 -3.58
CA GLY A 307 -17.07 17.16 -2.51
C GLY A 307 -17.21 15.65 -2.36
N GLN A 308 -16.30 14.87 -2.95
CA GLN A 308 -16.30 13.41 -2.90
C GLN A 308 -15.50 12.90 -1.69
N ALA A 309 -15.96 11.84 -1.04
CA ALA A 309 -15.26 11.27 0.10
C ALA A 309 -13.99 10.53 -0.31
N ARG A 310 -12.89 10.80 0.39
CA ARG A 310 -11.57 10.19 0.15
C ARG A 310 -11.07 9.35 1.31
N ALA A 311 -11.50 9.68 2.51
CA ALA A 311 -11.29 8.87 3.70
C ALA A 311 -12.44 9.05 4.68
N LEU A 312 -12.67 8.03 5.51
CA LEU A 312 -13.73 8.02 6.51
C LEU A 312 -13.20 7.59 7.88
N LEU A 313 -13.42 8.44 8.88
CA LEU A 313 -13.10 8.19 10.29
C LEU A 313 -14.40 7.94 11.07
N PRO A 314 -14.69 6.72 11.55
CA PRO A 314 -15.90 6.47 12.33
C PRO A 314 -15.84 7.18 13.68
N TRP A 315 -16.87 7.97 14.01
CA TRP A 315 -16.87 8.86 15.18
C TRP A 315 -16.65 8.09 16.48
N ARG A 316 -17.38 6.96 16.61
CA ARG A 316 -17.30 6.03 17.74
C ARG A 316 -15.87 5.64 18.15
N TYR A 317 -14.97 5.48 17.19
CA TYR A 317 -13.61 5.01 17.46
C TYR A 317 -12.58 6.13 17.55
N TRP A 318 -12.90 7.32 17.04
CA TRP A 318 -11.93 8.42 16.91
C TRP A 318 -12.20 9.59 17.86
N PHE A 319 -13.47 9.94 18.08
CA PHE A 319 -13.86 11.19 18.71
C PHE A 319 -14.98 11.04 19.76
N ALA A 320 -15.38 9.81 20.10
CA ALA A 320 -16.45 9.56 21.07
C ALA A 320 -15.96 9.26 22.50
N GLY A 321 -14.64 9.16 22.69
CA GLY A 321 -14.02 8.96 24.00
C GLY A 321 -13.82 10.26 24.79
N PRO A 322 -13.22 10.17 25.99
CA PRO A 322 -13.03 11.31 26.90
C PRO A 322 -12.25 12.49 26.28
N ASP A 323 -11.27 12.18 25.43
CA ASP A 323 -10.48 13.19 24.71
C ASP A 323 -11.09 13.56 23.34
N GLY A 324 -12.23 12.99 22.98
CA GLY A 324 -12.74 12.98 21.62
C GLY A 324 -12.96 14.36 21.01
N GLU A 325 -13.62 15.26 21.74
CA GLU A 325 -13.85 16.65 21.29
C GLU A 325 -12.54 17.45 21.20
N ARG A 326 -11.59 17.20 22.10
CA ARG A 326 -10.24 17.79 22.02
C ARG A 326 -9.51 17.31 20.77
N ARG A 327 -9.53 16.00 20.49
CA ARG A 327 -8.92 15.42 19.27
C ARG A 327 -9.57 15.92 18.00
N TRP A 328 -10.89 16.10 18.02
CA TRP A 328 -11.63 16.69 16.91
C TRP A 328 -11.19 18.14 16.66
N SER A 329 -11.13 18.95 17.72
CA SER A 329 -10.67 20.35 17.65
C SER A 329 -9.22 20.45 17.17
N GLU A 330 -8.32 19.58 17.67
CA GLU A 330 -6.93 19.47 17.21
C GLU A 330 -6.87 19.14 15.71
N LEU A 331 -7.69 18.22 15.22
CA LEU A 331 -7.75 17.86 13.80
C LEU A 331 -8.21 19.04 12.93
N VAL A 332 -9.28 19.72 13.34
CA VAL A 332 -9.82 20.89 12.62
C VAL A 332 -8.79 22.01 12.58
N ALA A 333 -8.16 22.31 13.71
CA ALA A 333 -7.12 23.33 13.83
C ALA A 333 -5.89 22.99 12.97
N ALA A 334 -5.44 21.74 12.99
CA ALA A 334 -4.27 21.32 12.23
C ALA A 334 -4.50 21.36 10.71
N LEU A 335 -5.70 20.98 10.25
CA LEU A 335 -6.01 20.95 8.83
C LEU A 335 -6.27 22.34 8.24
N GLU A 336 -6.87 23.25 9.02
CA GLU A 336 -7.29 24.59 8.57
C GLU A 336 -8.25 24.51 7.37
N LEU A 337 -9.13 23.50 7.36
CA LEU A 337 -10.10 23.26 6.30
C LEU A 337 -11.52 23.62 6.76
N PRO A 338 -12.41 24.02 5.83
CA PRO A 338 -13.81 24.24 6.15
C PRO A 338 -14.45 22.96 6.70
N VAL A 339 -15.25 23.12 7.75
CA VAL A 339 -16.02 22.07 8.40
C VAL A 339 -17.50 22.27 8.10
N SER A 340 -18.19 21.21 7.70
CA SER A 340 -19.65 21.20 7.59
C SER A 340 -20.26 20.02 8.31
N GLU A 341 -21.53 20.16 8.67
CA GLU A 341 -22.34 19.06 9.20
C GLU A 341 -23.38 18.63 8.17
N GLU A 342 -23.47 17.32 7.94
CA GLU A 342 -24.42 16.77 6.98
C GLU A 342 -25.14 15.56 7.58
N LYS A 343 -26.43 15.45 7.28
CA LYS A 343 -27.19 14.26 7.64
C LYS A 343 -26.78 13.11 6.73
N PHE A 344 -26.41 11.97 7.33
CA PHE A 344 -26.04 10.78 6.58
C PHE A 344 -27.18 10.31 5.68
N LYS A 345 -26.85 10.11 4.40
CA LYS A 345 -27.73 9.51 3.39
C LYS A 345 -27.11 8.16 2.99
N PRO A 346 -27.82 7.03 3.19
CA PRO A 346 -27.33 5.74 2.76
C PRO A 346 -27.08 5.72 1.25
N ALA A 347 -26.03 5.03 0.80
CA ALA A 347 -25.80 4.82 -0.62
C ALA A 347 -26.96 4.00 -1.23
N GLY A 348 -27.51 4.44 -2.36
CA GLY A 348 -28.74 3.89 -2.96
C GLY A 348 -28.65 2.39 -3.35
N ASN A 349 -27.43 1.86 -3.49
CA ASN A 349 -27.18 0.48 -3.93
C ASN A 349 -26.96 -0.51 -2.77
N VAL A 350 -26.90 -0.05 -1.52
CA VAL A 350 -26.74 -0.94 -0.36
C VAL A 350 -28.12 -1.17 0.26
N GLY A 351 -28.60 -2.42 0.17
CA GLY A 351 -29.95 -2.81 0.59
C GLY A 351 -30.42 -2.16 1.89
N ARG A 352 -31.69 -1.76 1.91
CA ARG A 352 -32.41 -0.99 2.94
C ARG A 352 -32.57 -1.73 4.28
N ARG A 353 -31.51 -2.33 4.82
CA ARG A 353 -31.50 -3.07 6.09
C ARG A 353 -30.24 -2.77 6.89
N THR A 354 -30.27 -1.71 7.68
CA THR A 354 -29.56 -1.69 8.97
C THR A 354 -30.42 -0.90 9.96
N GLY A 355 -31.17 -1.61 10.80
CA GLY A 355 -31.89 -1.03 11.93
C GLY A 355 -31.00 -0.77 13.15
N THR A 356 -29.72 -1.15 13.08
CA THR A 356 -28.73 -0.97 14.16
C THR A 356 -27.79 0.20 13.83
N PRO A 357 -27.81 1.29 14.61
CA PRO A 357 -26.94 2.48 14.43
C PRO A 357 -25.44 2.16 14.39
N GLU A 358 -25.03 1.04 14.99
CA GLU A 358 -23.63 0.71 15.26
C GLU A 358 -22.77 0.44 14.02
N LEU A 359 -23.39 0.18 12.85
CA LEU A 359 -22.69 -0.22 11.62
C LEU A 359 -23.17 0.55 10.39
N TRP A 360 -23.57 1.81 10.59
CA TRP A 360 -24.04 2.72 9.53
C TRP A 360 -23.10 2.78 8.33
N TYR A 361 -21.77 2.73 8.58
CA TYR A 361 -20.75 2.80 7.55
C TYR A 361 -20.75 1.61 6.58
N ARG A 362 -21.46 0.51 6.87
CA ARG A 362 -21.67 -0.59 5.89
C ARG A 362 -22.51 -0.14 4.69
N ALA A 363 -23.33 0.89 4.85
CA ALA A 363 -24.12 1.51 3.79
C ALA A 363 -23.46 2.75 3.18
N HIS A 364 -22.16 2.97 3.47
CA HIS A 364 -21.36 4.07 2.95
C HIS A 364 -20.38 3.55 1.89
N GLU A 365 -20.09 4.34 0.85
CA GLU A 365 -19.16 3.97 -0.25
C GLU A 365 -17.75 3.60 0.27
N LEU A 366 -17.26 4.34 1.27
CA LEU A 366 -16.01 4.05 1.98
C LEU A 366 -16.14 3.02 3.13
N ALA A 367 -17.06 2.06 3.05
CA ALA A 367 -17.23 1.02 4.08
C ALA A 367 -15.93 0.23 4.34
N GLY A 368 -15.19 -0.09 3.28
CA GLY A 368 -13.89 -0.76 3.38
C GLY A 368 -12.87 0.07 4.15
N ASP A 369 -12.91 1.40 3.97
CA ASP A 369 -12.01 2.31 4.67
C ASP A 369 -12.36 2.46 6.15
N ALA A 370 -13.64 2.67 6.45
CA ALA A 370 -14.14 2.75 7.83
C ALA A 370 -13.76 1.50 8.64
N ARG A 371 -13.83 0.30 8.05
CA ARG A 371 -13.40 -0.95 8.71
C ARG A 371 -11.91 -0.97 9.02
N LYS A 372 -11.07 -0.42 8.14
CA LYS A 372 -9.62 -0.34 8.36
C LYS A 372 -9.24 0.75 9.36
N MET A 373 -10.03 1.82 9.43
CA MET A 373 -9.90 2.94 10.39
C MET A 373 -10.64 2.68 11.71
N ALA A 374 -10.98 1.41 12.00
CA ALA A 374 -11.64 0.96 13.21
C ALA A 374 -10.85 -0.22 13.83
N PRO A 375 -11.13 -0.59 15.09
CA PRO A 375 -10.63 -1.84 15.66
C PRO A 375 -11.00 -3.02 14.75
N ILE A 376 -10.00 -3.85 14.44
CA ILE A 376 -10.17 -5.05 13.60
C ILE A 376 -10.16 -6.27 14.52
N ASP A 377 -10.99 -7.26 14.18
CA ASP A 377 -10.98 -8.56 14.83
C ASP A 377 -9.54 -9.14 14.90
N SER A 378 -9.18 -9.69 16.06
CA SER A 378 -7.81 -10.13 16.33
C SER A 378 -7.34 -11.22 15.36
N LYS A 379 -8.22 -12.12 14.91
CA LYS A 379 -7.85 -13.16 13.93
C LYS A 379 -7.59 -12.54 12.56
N ALA A 380 -8.43 -11.60 12.13
CA ALA A 380 -8.22 -10.86 10.89
C ALA A 380 -6.95 -9.99 10.94
N ALA A 381 -6.70 -9.30 12.05
CA ALA A 381 -5.49 -8.50 12.26
C ALA A 381 -4.22 -9.35 12.19
N ARG A 382 -4.19 -10.51 12.88
CA ARG A 382 -3.05 -11.45 12.84
C ARG A 382 -2.81 -12.02 11.46
N ARG A 383 -3.88 -12.33 10.72
CA ARG A 383 -3.77 -12.80 9.33
C ARG A 383 -3.14 -11.72 8.45
N ALA A 384 -3.71 -10.51 8.46
CA ALA A 384 -3.26 -9.39 7.62
C ALA A 384 -1.86 -8.87 7.98
N THR A 385 -1.43 -9.03 9.23
CA THR A 385 -0.07 -8.65 9.69
C THR A 385 0.91 -9.83 9.71
N SER A 386 0.46 -11.03 9.32
CA SER A 386 1.30 -12.22 9.37
C SER A 386 2.54 -12.06 8.51
N TRP A 387 3.62 -12.72 8.94
CA TRP A 387 4.88 -12.76 8.21
C TRP A 387 4.68 -13.20 6.75
N ASN A 388 3.73 -14.10 6.56
CA ASN A 388 3.54 -14.80 5.31
C ASN A 388 2.73 -13.98 4.31
N GLU A 389 1.59 -13.37 4.69
CA GLU A 389 0.79 -12.57 3.74
C GLU A 389 1.45 -11.25 3.29
N SER A 390 2.54 -10.82 3.92
CA SER A 390 3.20 -9.55 3.58
C SER A 390 4.41 -9.68 2.67
N VAL A 391 4.96 -10.90 2.48
CA VAL A 391 6.12 -11.13 1.62
C VAL A 391 6.07 -12.48 0.87
N ILE A 392 5.43 -13.49 1.46
CA ILE A 392 5.42 -14.88 0.98
C ILE A 392 4.13 -15.18 0.20
N GLY A 393 4.25 -15.96 -0.88
CA GLY A 393 3.06 -16.59 -1.50
C GLY A 393 2.45 -17.61 -0.54
N GLY A 394 1.16 -17.48 -0.21
CA GLY A 394 0.52 -18.19 0.92
C GLY A 394 0.75 -19.71 1.04
N GLY A 395 1.07 -20.40 -0.06
CA GLY A 395 1.38 -21.84 -0.07
C GLY A 395 2.78 -22.21 0.44
N GLU A 396 3.75 -21.31 0.41
CA GLU A 396 5.16 -21.63 0.72
C GLU A 396 5.42 -21.88 2.22
N VAL A 397 4.52 -21.42 3.09
CA VAL A 397 4.58 -21.58 4.55
C VAL A 397 4.57 -23.05 4.96
N ILE A 398 3.95 -23.90 4.15
CA ILE A 398 3.83 -25.34 4.37
C ILE A 398 4.85 -26.07 3.51
N VAL A 399 4.97 -25.64 2.24
CA VAL A 399 5.80 -26.33 1.24
C VAL A 399 7.30 -26.23 1.56
N LEU A 400 7.82 -25.06 1.96
CA LEU A 400 9.25 -24.89 2.24
C LEU A 400 9.70 -25.72 3.45
N PRO A 401 9.04 -25.67 4.62
CA PRO A 401 9.43 -26.50 5.76
C PRO A 401 9.34 -28.00 5.46
N MET A 402 8.35 -28.44 4.67
CA MET A 402 8.20 -29.84 4.28
C MET A 402 9.38 -30.31 3.43
N PHE A 403 9.79 -29.54 2.43
CA PHE A 403 10.97 -29.89 1.62
C PHE A 403 12.28 -29.78 2.39
N SER A 404 12.41 -28.81 3.31
CA SER A 404 13.56 -28.71 4.20
C SER A 404 13.63 -29.87 5.20
N ALA A 405 12.49 -30.39 5.66
CA ALA A 405 12.46 -31.50 6.62
C ALA A 405 13.15 -32.76 6.09
N LEU A 406 13.09 -33.01 4.77
CA LEU A 406 13.75 -34.15 4.12
C LEU A 406 15.28 -34.14 4.31
N LEU A 407 15.88 -32.95 4.41
CA LEU A 407 17.32 -32.77 4.53
C LEU A 407 17.79 -32.60 5.99
N LEU A 408 16.87 -32.57 6.96
CA LEU A 408 17.21 -32.48 8.39
C LEU A 408 18.01 -33.68 8.89
N VAL A 409 17.84 -34.86 8.30
CA VAL A 409 18.64 -36.05 8.65
C VAL A 409 20.14 -35.79 8.48
N GLY A 410 20.52 -34.83 7.61
CA GLY A 410 21.88 -34.37 7.43
C GLY A 410 22.53 -33.81 8.71
N LEU A 411 21.75 -33.31 9.68
CA LEU A 411 22.26 -32.86 10.99
C LEU A 411 22.98 -33.98 11.76
N PHE A 412 22.61 -35.23 11.49
CA PHE A 412 23.20 -36.41 12.13
C PHE A 412 24.24 -37.11 11.23
N SER A 413 24.65 -36.47 10.11
CA SER A 413 25.66 -37.02 9.23
C SER A 413 27.06 -36.79 9.79
N ASP A 414 27.97 -37.75 9.62
CA ASP A 414 29.40 -37.58 9.95
C ASP A 414 30.17 -36.84 8.84
N ARG A 415 29.52 -36.56 7.70
CA ARG A 415 30.14 -35.86 6.56
C ARG A 415 29.79 -34.38 6.61
N ALA A 416 30.80 -33.52 6.53
CA ALA A 416 30.62 -32.05 6.57
C ALA A 416 29.55 -31.52 5.60
N PRO A 417 29.43 -32.01 4.35
CA PRO A 417 28.37 -31.56 3.45
C PRO A 417 26.96 -31.98 3.90
N GLY A 418 26.81 -33.17 4.50
CA GLY A 418 25.54 -33.61 5.08
C GLY A 418 25.11 -32.70 6.24
N GLN A 419 26.03 -32.39 7.14
CA GLN A 419 25.79 -31.47 8.26
C GLN A 419 25.40 -30.07 7.76
N ALA A 420 26.13 -29.53 6.78
CA ALA A 420 25.83 -28.22 6.20
C ALA A 420 24.42 -28.16 5.59
N ALA A 421 24.02 -29.20 4.84
CA ALA A 421 22.66 -29.30 4.29
C ALA A 421 21.60 -29.37 5.40
N GLY A 422 21.87 -30.13 6.47
CA GLY A 422 20.99 -30.22 7.64
C GLY A 422 20.83 -28.87 8.36
N VAL A 423 21.92 -28.13 8.57
CA VAL A 423 21.90 -26.80 9.21
C VAL A 423 21.12 -25.79 8.37
N LEU A 424 21.36 -25.71 7.06
CA LEU A 424 20.62 -24.81 6.17
C LEU A 424 19.11 -25.13 6.15
N SER A 425 18.77 -26.41 6.23
CA SER A 425 17.38 -26.87 6.27
C SER A 425 16.70 -26.51 7.59
N ALA A 426 17.39 -26.68 8.71
CA ALA A 426 16.92 -26.23 10.02
C ALA A 426 16.71 -24.70 10.05
N LEU A 427 17.68 -23.93 9.52
CA LEU A 427 17.58 -22.48 9.39
C LEU A 427 16.40 -22.07 8.52
N THR A 428 16.11 -22.80 7.45
CA THR A 428 14.95 -22.55 6.58
C THR A 428 13.64 -22.71 7.37
N ILE A 429 13.49 -23.80 8.12
CA ILE A 429 12.29 -24.04 8.95
C ILE A 429 12.13 -22.93 10.01
N VAL A 430 13.20 -22.62 10.73
CA VAL A 430 13.20 -21.58 11.77
C VAL A 430 12.88 -20.21 11.16
N ALA A 431 13.45 -19.86 10.01
CA ALA A 431 13.21 -18.58 9.35
C ALA A 431 11.77 -18.44 8.81
N VAL A 432 11.11 -19.55 8.44
CA VAL A 432 9.71 -19.55 8.00
C VAL A 432 8.74 -19.52 9.19
N TRP A 433 8.90 -20.42 10.17
CA TRP A 433 7.93 -20.56 11.27
C TRP A 433 8.25 -19.69 12.49
N GLY A 434 9.51 -19.44 12.80
CA GLY A 434 9.93 -18.67 13.97
C GLY A 434 9.26 -17.28 14.02
N PRO A 435 9.38 -16.45 12.96
CA PRO A 435 8.72 -15.15 12.93
C PRO A 435 7.19 -15.22 13.00
N ALA A 436 6.58 -16.24 12.37
CA ALA A 436 5.14 -16.42 12.40
C ALA A 436 4.63 -16.75 13.80
N VAL A 437 5.30 -17.66 14.51
CA VAL A 437 4.98 -18.04 15.90
C VAL A 437 5.21 -16.88 16.85
N ALA A 438 6.38 -16.22 16.76
CA ALA A 438 6.70 -15.05 17.58
C ALA A 438 5.67 -13.92 17.39
N HIS A 439 5.27 -13.64 16.15
CA HIS A 439 4.24 -12.65 15.84
C HIS A 439 2.87 -13.04 16.39
N GLN A 440 2.44 -14.29 16.25
CA GLN A 440 1.16 -14.76 16.82
C GLN A 440 1.13 -14.63 18.34
N LEU A 441 2.23 -14.99 19.02
CA LEU A 441 2.35 -14.88 20.47
C LEU A 441 2.35 -13.42 20.91
N ALA A 442 3.21 -12.58 20.33
CA ALA A 442 3.28 -11.16 20.64
C ALA A 442 1.92 -10.47 20.40
N SER A 443 1.29 -10.73 19.25
CA SER A 443 -0.02 -10.16 18.91
C SER A 443 -1.08 -10.51 19.96
N ARG A 444 -1.18 -11.78 20.38
CA ARG A 444 -2.16 -12.20 21.39
C ARG A 444 -1.87 -11.63 22.77
N LEU A 445 -0.60 -11.60 23.16
CA LEU A 445 -0.20 -11.20 24.51
C LEU A 445 -0.20 -9.68 24.71
N THR A 446 0.01 -8.89 23.66
CA THR A 446 0.15 -7.43 23.78
C THR A 446 -0.85 -6.67 22.92
N GLN A 447 -0.87 -6.91 21.61
CA GLN A 447 -1.52 -6.02 20.64
C GLN A 447 -3.04 -6.19 20.55
N ASP A 448 -3.53 -7.42 20.70
CA ASP A 448 -4.94 -7.77 20.49
C ASP A 448 -5.78 -7.66 21.78
N ARG A 449 -5.18 -7.21 22.90
CA ARG A 449 -5.91 -7.00 24.15
C ARG A 449 -6.84 -5.77 24.03
N PRO A 450 -8.07 -5.84 24.55
CA PRO A 450 -8.91 -4.65 24.69
C PRO A 450 -8.23 -3.66 25.62
N CYS A 451 -8.26 -2.38 25.28
CA CYS A 451 -7.86 -1.33 26.19
C CYS A 451 -8.99 -1.15 27.21
N VAL A 452 -8.75 -1.56 28.46
CA VAL A 452 -9.67 -1.25 29.56
C VAL A 452 -9.49 0.23 29.83
N SER A 453 -10.56 1.00 29.67
CA SER A 453 -10.59 2.39 30.12
C SER A 453 -10.31 2.37 31.62
N GLU A 454 -9.19 2.96 32.06
CA GLU A 454 -9.03 3.26 33.47
C GLU A 454 -10.19 4.17 33.85
N THR A 455 -11.15 3.62 34.58
CA THR A 455 -12.17 4.40 35.28
C THR A 455 -11.42 5.20 36.34
N SER A 456 -11.13 6.46 36.02
CA SER A 456 -10.70 7.49 36.97
C SER A 456 -11.84 7.87 37.90
#